data_AF-A0A919ICK7-F1
#
_entry.id   AF-A0A919ICK7-F1
#
_cell.length_a   1.000
_cell.length_b   1.000
_cell.length_c   1.000
_cell.angle_alpha   90.00
_cell.angle_beta   90.00
_cell.angle_gamma   90.00
#
_symmetry.space_group_name_H-M   'P 1'
#
loop_
_entity.id
_entity.type
_entity.pdbx_description
1 polymer ?
#
loop_
_entity_poly.entity_id
_entity_poly.type
_entity_poly.pdbx_seq_one_letter_code
_entity_poly.pdbx_strand_id
1 'polypeptide(L)'
;MKQFKSLTLFSLVLISVYLSSCKSDPSPATPPPTGISVVANSSLGSVLTDNKNQTLYFFASDAAGIPTCTGACEKYWPVFYVENPTLDGQLSSTDFAVITRSDGKKQSTYKGFPLYYFSPTGDGKLEKAGETNGDGVDNVWFAAKLNYTIMISSEQLVGADGKNYTSASVEGSEINSFFTDGNGRTLYVFSNDTQNNNNFTAADLSNNTIWPMFYATLGDLPTGVTRSDFSEITVFGQKQLTYKGRPLYYFGGNTATVGDHNRGETRGISFPSPGIWHTVNNATTAAPTSITTTQNATLGTLITDSKGRTLYMFTKDTDGSNHFCPTGQCTTVKWPAFYSDLITVPNTLQASDFATINVAGTKQTTYKGWPLYYYAPAGDGVIEAAGSIGGDGFGASATSSALWYAAKSYSIMVANAQLKGVDGNQYVGESVPGPGATFYFVDGNGRTIYRFNNDHSNTDTFTNGTATHDAPWPLFYTPAANLVLPSSINRADFGEITVFGQKQLTYKGWPLYYFNGNGTNGDASDPAVRGKTGGVSVGSTATTAGPWRIVFTSTTIAP
;
A
#
# COMPACT_ATOMS: atom_id res chain seq x y z
N MET A 1 1.76 -46.19 -63.98
CA MET A 1 0.79 -46.31 -62.86
C MET A 1 0.74 -47.79 -62.46
N LYS A 2 0.80 -48.14 -61.17
CA LYS A 2 0.88 -49.56 -60.72
C LYS A 2 -0.51 -50.10 -60.36
N GLN A 3 -0.76 -51.38 -60.65
CA GLN A 3 -2.04 -52.06 -60.41
C GLN A 3 -2.14 -52.70 -59.02
N PHE A 4 -3.37 -52.98 -58.58
CA PHE A 4 -3.74 -53.76 -57.39
C PHE A 4 -4.12 -55.21 -57.77
N LYS A 5 -4.29 -56.09 -56.75
CA LYS A 5 -4.62 -57.54 -56.77
C LYS A 5 -3.39 -58.47 -56.77
N SER A 6 -3.39 -59.66 -56.14
CA SER A 6 -4.24 -60.22 -55.06
C SER A 6 -3.53 -61.43 -54.40
N LEU A 7 -4.08 -61.96 -53.30
CA LEU A 7 -3.76 -63.24 -52.64
C LEU A 7 -3.52 -64.42 -53.62
N THR A 8 -2.59 -65.34 -53.30
CA THR A 8 -2.90 -66.70 -52.75
C THR A 8 -1.64 -67.55 -52.42
N LEU A 9 -1.64 -68.05 -51.18
CA LEU A 9 -0.99 -69.21 -50.53
C LEU A 9 -0.43 -70.39 -51.38
N PHE A 10 0.79 -70.92 -51.10
CA PHE A 10 1.04 -72.24 -50.44
C PHE A 10 2.53 -72.67 -50.24
N SER A 11 2.74 -73.60 -49.27
CA SER A 11 3.85 -74.58 -49.08
C SER A 11 5.27 -74.22 -48.58
N LEU A 12 5.59 -74.70 -47.36
CA LEU A 12 6.64 -75.70 -46.97
C LEU A 12 8.11 -75.53 -47.45
N VAL A 13 9.19 -75.79 -46.66
CA VAL A 13 9.42 -76.49 -45.36
C VAL A 13 10.67 -75.92 -44.61
N LEU A 14 10.95 -76.42 -43.38
CA LEU A 14 12.27 -76.65 -42.75
C LEU A 14 12.98 -75.54 -41.92
N ILE A 15 12.55 -75.42 -40.66
CA ILE A 15 13.34 -75.55 -39.41
C ILE A 15 14.82 -75.08 -39.40
N SER A 16 15.13 -74.12 -38.53
CA SER A 16 16.29 -74.16 -37.61
C SER A 16 16.04 -73.28 -36.40
N VAL A 17 16.41 -73.75 -35.20
CA VAL A 17 16.13 -73.06 -33.92
C VAL A 17 17.37 -72.36 -33.38
N TYR A 18 17.29 -71.05 -33.19
CA TYR A 18 18.23 -70.28 -32.38
C TYR A 18 17.48 -69.36 -31.41
N LEU A 19 17.19 -69.90 -30.22
CA LEU A 19 16.67 -69.11 -29.08
C LEU A 19 17.83 -68.29 -28.48
N SER A 20 18.08 -67.11 -29.04
CA SER A 20 18.96 -66.12 -28.41
C SER A 20 18.28 -65.53 -27.18
N SER A 21 18.46 -66.20 -26.03
CA SER A 21 17.96 -65.74 -24.74
C SER A 21 18.74 -64.49 -24.30
N CYS A 22 18.20 -63.33 -24.65
CA CYS A 22 18.65 -62.05 -24.09
C CYS A 22 18.29 -62.02 -22.61
N LYS A 23 19.22 -62.48 -21.75
CA LYS A 23 19.20 -62.09 -20.35
C LYS A 23 19.41 -60.58 -20.30
N SER A 24 18.41 -59.86 -19.81
CA SER A 24 18.61 -58.50 -19.33
C SER A 24 19.47 -58.56 -18.08
N ASP A 25 20.75 -58.19 -18.20
CA ASP A 25 21.62 -58.08 -17.03
C ASP A 25 21.02 -57.04 -16.06
N PRO A 26 20.84 -57.39 -14.77
CA PRO A 26 20.35 -56.43 -13.80
C PRO A 26 21.42 -55.36 -13.59
N SER A 27 21.10 -54.11 -13.97
CA SER A 27 21.91 -52.95 -13.63
C SER A 27 22.23 -52.96 -12.13
N PRO A 28 23.48 -52.70 -11.70
CA PRO A 28 23.81 -52.62 -10.28
C PRO A 28 22.86 -51.67 -9.55
N ALA A 29 22.10 -52.21 -8.60
CA ALA A 29 21.18 -51.42 -7.80
C ALA A 29 22.00 -50.48 -6.91
N THR A 30 21.93 -49.18 -7.18
CA THR A 30 22.59 -48.17 -6.34
C THR A 30 22.05 -48.31 -4.91
N PRO A 31 22.90 -48.56 -3.89
CA PRO A 31 22.41 -48.83 -2.54
C PRO A 31 21.54 -47.67 -2.03
N PRO A 32 20.49 -47.93 -1.24
CA PRO A 32 19.57 -46.89 -0.78
C PRO A 32 20.30 -45.82 0.06
N PRO A 33 19.79 -44.58 0.11
CA PRO A 33 20.34 -43.54 0.97
C PRO A 33 20.19 -43.92 2.45
N THR A 34 21.08 -43.38 3.28
CA THR A 34 21.20 -43.70 4.71
C THR A 34 21.30 -42.45 5.59
N GLY A 35 21.16 -41.26 5.02
CA GLY A 35 21.31 -40.00 5.74
C GLY A 35 20.80 -38.78 4.98
N ILE A 36 20.81 -37.65 5.67
CA ILE A 36 20.36 -36.34 5.19
C ILE A 36 21.50 -35.35 5.44
N SER A 37 21.86 -34.59 4.41
CA SER A 37 22.98 -33.65 4.41
C SER A 37 22.51 -32.24 4.10
N VAL A 38 23.28 -31.24 4.55
CA VAL A 38 23.05 -29.83 4.22
C VAL A 38 24.06 -29.43 3.16
N VAL A 39 23.58 -28.89 2.03
CA VAL A 39 24.43 -28.50 0.89
C VAL A 39 24.17 -27.05 0.53
N ALA A 40 25.26 -26.29 0.32
CA ALA A 40 25.18 -24.90 -0.10
C ALA A 40 24.86 -24.81 -1.61
N ASN A 41 23.73 -24.20 -1.94
CA ASN A 41 23.31 -23.90 -3.31
C ASN A 41 23.47 -22.40 -3.58
N SER A 42 24.04 -22.04 -4.74
CA SER A 42 24.36 -20.65 -5.11
C SER A 42 23.15 -19.71 -5.23
N SER A 43 21.96 -20.27 -5.46
CA SER A 43 20.73 -19.52 -5.73
C SER A 43 19.73 -19.61 -4.58
N LEU A 44 19.70 -20.74 -3.86
CA LEU A 44 18.65 -21.06 -2.89
C LEU A 44 19.06 -20.96 -1.42
N GLY A 45 20.37 -20.86 -1.11
CA GLY A 45 20.89 -20.94 0.26
C GLY A 45 21.27 -22.37 0.65
N SER A 46 21.06 -22.75 1.91
CA SER A 46 21.38 -24.10 2.40
C SER A 46 20.20 -25.04 2.22
N VAL A 47 20.29 -25.97 1.26
CA VAL A 47 19.25 -26.96 0.96
C VAL A 47 19.53 -28.31 1.62
N LEU A 48 18.48 -29.07 1.88
CA LEU A 48 18.57 -30.46 2.34
C LEU A 48 18.71 -31.41 1.16
N THR A 49 19.61 -32.38 1.29
CA THR A 49 19.83 -33.47 0.32
C THR A 49 19.84 -34.83 1.04
N ASP A 50 19.70 -35.92 0.29
CA ASP A 50 20.15 -37.23 0.77
C ASP A 50 21.70 -37.27 0.87
N ASN A 51 22.25 -38.33 1.46
CA ASN A 51 23.70 -38.55 1.54
C ASN A 51 24.37 -38.97 0.20
N LYS A 52 23.67 -38.79 -0.93
CA LYS A 52 24.19 -38.86 -2.30
C LYS A 52 24.08 -37.52 -3.02
N ASN A 53 23.75 -36.43 -2.30
CA ASN A 53 23.56 -35.08 -2.82
C ASN A 53 22.33 -34.94 -3.75
N GLN A 54 21.28 -35.77 -3.59
CA GLN A 54 19.98 -35.56 -4.25
C GLN A 54 19.08 -34.65 -3.42
N THR A 55 18.58 -33.57 -4.02
CA THR A 55 17.77 -32.55 -3.35
C THR A 55 16.44 -33.10 -2.83
N LEU A 56 16.09 -32.70 -1.61
CA LEU A 56 14.84 -33.05 -0.94
C LEU A 56 13.86 -31.87 -1.00
N TYR A 57 12.60 -32.19 -1.24
CA TYR A 57 11.51 -31.24 -1.53
C TYR A 57 10.33 -31.41 -0.58
N PHE A 58 9.57 -30.33 -0.38
CA PHE A 58 8.24 -30.39 0.23
C PHE A 58 7.17 -29.84 -0.73
N PHE A 59 5.93 -30.24 -0.49
CA PHE A 59 4.75 -29.85 -1.25
C PHE A 59 3.88 -28.87 -0.45
N ALA A 60 3.45 -27.78 -1.08
CA ALA A 60 2.63 -26.76 -0.42
C ALA A 60 1.25 -27.28 0.04
N SER A 61 0.69 -28.28 -0.64
CA SER A 61 -0.59 -28.91 -0.28
C SER A 61 -0.48 -30.00 0.79
N ASP A 62 0.70 -30.20 1.37
CA ASP A 62 0.94 -31.11 2.50
C ASP A 62 1.22 -30.32 3.80
N ALA A 63 0.65 -29.11 3.96
CA ALA A 63 0.93 -28.25 5.12
C ALA A 63 0.40 -28.88 6.42
N ALA A 64 -0.76 -29.53 6.38
CA ALA A 64 -1.29 -30.36 7.46
C ALA A 64 -0.40 -31.59 7.82
N GLY A 65 0.69 -31.85 7.10
CA GLY A 65 1.56 -33.01 7.27
C GLY A 65 0.98 -34.31 6.67
N ILE A 66 -0.16 -34.22 5.99
CA ILE A 66 -0.84 -35.33 5.31
C ILE A 66 -0.35 -35.36 3.85
N PRO A 67 0.27 -36.45 3.36
CA PRO A 67 0.78 -36.51 1.99
C PRO A 67 -0.35 -36.59 0.95
N THR A 68 -0.54 -35.54 0.16
CA THR A 68 -1.54 -35.46 -0.90
C THR A 68 -1.01 -35.93 -2.26
N CYS A 69 0.28 -35.72 -2.54
CA CYS A 69 0.94 -36.22 -3.74
C CYS A 69 0.95 -37.75 -3.77
N THR A 70 0.08 -38.33 -4.58
CA THR A 70 -0.21 -39.77 -4.65
C THR A 70 -0.29 -40.27 -6.10
N GLY A 71 -0.05 -41.57 -6.30
CA GLY A 71 -0.36 -42.26 -7.56
C GLY A 71 0.43 -41.73 -8.77
N ALA A 72 -0.22 -40.93 -9.63
CA ALA A 72 0.45 -40.33 -10.79
C ALA A 72 1.45 -39.23 -10.41
N CYS A 73 1.21 -38.52 -9.30
CA CYS A 73 2.11 -37.47 -8.80
C CYS A 73 3.47 -38.05 -8.37
N GLU A 74 3.46 -39.22 -7.71
CA GLU A 74 4.68 -39.90 -7.21
C GLU A 74 5.67 -40.32 -8.31
N LYS A 75 5.26 -40.30 -9.58
CA LYS A 75 6.17 -40.52 -10.72
C LYS A 75 7.15 -39.37 -10.91
N TYR A 76 6.67 -38.14 -10.69
CA TYR A 76 7.44 -36.91 -10.77
C TYR A 76 8.01 -36.50 -9.41
N TRP A 77 7.35 -36.94 -8.33
CA TRP A 77 7.74 -36.65 -6.95
C TRP A 77 7.84 -37.92 -6.11
N PRO A 78 8.88 -38.76 -6.30
CA PRO A 78 9.05 -39.99 -5.53
C PRO A 78 9.23 -39.68 -4.04
N VAL A 79 8.57 -40.45 -3.16
CA VAL A 79 8.67 -40.26 -1.71
C VAL A 79 10.11 -40.48 -1.20
N PHE A 80 10.58 -39.60 -0.31
CA PHE A 80 11.82 -39.82 0.43
C PHE A 80 11.54 -40.57 1.73
N TYR A 81 12.34 -41.58 2.04
CA TYR A 81 12.23 -42.35 3.27
C TYR A 81 13.59 -42.91 3.72
N VAL A 82 13.96 -42.60 4.96
CA VAL A 82 14.97 -43.30 5.76
C VAL A 82 14.44 -43.38 7.19
N GLU A 83 14.44 -44.57 7.80
CA GLU A 83 13.89 -44.79 9.16
C GLU A 83 14.69 -44.04 10.24
N ASN A 84 16.02 -44.14 10.16
CA ASN A 84 16.98 -43.54 11.10
C ASN A 84 18.10 -42.89 10.29
N PRO A 85 17.90 -41.69 9.73
CA PRO A 85 18.92 -41.04 8.91
C PRO A 85 20.13 -40.63 9.74
N THR A 86 21.33 -40.85 9.19
CA THR A 86 22.53 -40.13 9.65
C THR A 86 22.37 -38.66 9.26
N LEU A 87 22.48 -37.75 10.23
CA LEU A 87 22.24 -36.31 10.02
C LEU A 87 23.55 -35.52 9.98
N ASP A 88 23.57 -34.46 9.17
CA ASP A 88 24.55 -33.37 9.27
C ASP A 88 24.52 -32.70 10.65
N GLY A 89 25.67 -32.19 11.14
CA GLY A 89 25.78 -31.55 12.45
C GLY A 89 24.96 -30.25 12.62
N GLN A 90 24.45 -29.68 11.53
CA GLN A 90 23.53 -28.53 11.53
C GLN A 90 22.05 -28.92 11.73
N LEU A 91 21.72 -30.22 11.71
CA LEU A 91 20.36 -30.74 11.77
C LEU A 91 20.00 -31.30 13.15
N SER A 92 18.84 -30.89 13.69
CA SER A 92 18.28 -31.53 14.87
C SER A 92 17.48 -32.78 14.49
N SER A 93 17.67 -33.89 15.21
CA SER A 93 16.82 -35.07 15.06
C SER A 93 15.37 -34.83 15.47
N THR A 94 15.09 -33.80 16.28
CA THR A 94 13.72 -33.40 16.65
C THR A 94 12.92 -32.83 15.48
N ASP A 95 13.60 -32.37 14.42
CA ASP A 95 12.93 -31.82 13.24
C ASP A 95 12.43 -32.92 12.29
N PHE A 96 12.85 -34.17 12.48
CA PHE A 96 12.53 -35.29 11.58
C PHE A 96 11.60 -36.31 12.23
N ALA A 97 10.66 -36.84 11.45
CA ALA A 97 9.84 -37.98 11.83
C ALA A 97 9.62 -38.92 10.64
N VAL A 98 8.94 -40.05 10.88
CA VAL A 98 8.47 -40.98 9.86
C VAL A 98 6.95 -41.10 9.97
N ILE A 99 6.26 -40.97 8.85
CA ILE A 99 4.81 -41.18 8.73
C ILE A 99 4.54 -42.42 7.86
N THR A 100 3.42 -43.09 8.14
CA THR A 100 2.87 -44.13 7.26
C THR A 100 1.77 -43.51 6.41
N ARG A 101 1.93 -43.55 5.09
CA ARG A 101 0.97 -43.08 4.09
C ARG A 101 -0.25 -44.01 4.01
N SER A 102 -1.33 -43.52 3.42
CA SER A 102 -2.57 -44.27 3.18
C SER A 102 -2.40 -45.50 2.25
N ASP A 103 -1.33 -45.52 1.45
CA ASP A 103 -0.93 -46.67 0.62
C ASP A 103 0.01 -47.67 1.34
N GLY A 104 0.27 -47.45 2.63
CA GLY A 104 1.14 -48.27 3.46
C GLY A 104 2.64 -48.01 3.30
N LYS A 105 3.07 -47.12 2.39
CA LYS A 105 4.48 -46.69 2.31
C LYS A 105 4.85 -45.86 3.53
N LYS A 106 6.10 -45.96 3.98
CA LYS A 106 6.70 -44.99 4.90
C LYS A 106 7.25 -43.79 4.12
N GLN A 107 7.23 -42.62 4.74
CA GLN A 107 7.82 -41.39 4.23
C GLN A 107 8.46 -40.63 5.40
N SER A 108 9.65 -40.05 5.18
CA SER A 108 10.28 -39.17 6.16
C SER A 108 9.70 -37.75 6.06
N THR A 109 9.62 -37.05 7.18
CA THR A 109 9.18 -35.65 7.24
C THR A 109 10.28 -34.74 7.78
N TYR A 110 10.23 -33.45 7.46
CA TYR A 110 11.03 -32.40 8.08
C TYR A 110 10.13 -31.24 8.53
N LYS A 111 10.21 -30.86 9.80
CA LYS A 111 9.38 -29.83 10.46
C LYS A 111 7.87 -30.00 10.20
N GLY A 112 7.43 -31.26 10.10
CA GLY A 112 6.06 -31.67 9.82
C GLY A 112 5.71 -31.84 8.33
N PHE A 113 6.51 -31.33 7.39
CA PHE A 113 6.27 -31.51 5.96
C PHE A 113 6.80 -32.86 5.45
N PRO A 114 6.03 -33.62 4.64
CA PRO A 114 6.52 -34.82 3.95
C PRO A 114 7.61 -34.50 2.93
N LEU A 115 8.66 -35.32 2.90
CA LEU A 115 9.81 -35.13 2.01
C LEU A 115 9.70 -35.97 0.72
N TYR A 116 10.09 -35.37 -0.40
CA TYR A 116 10.07 -35.96 -1.74
C TYR A 116 11.39 -35.72 -2.47
N TYR A 117 11.67 -36.51 -3.51
CA TYR A 117 12.64 -36.20 -4.55
C TYR A 117 11.95 -35.61 -5.78
N PHE A 118 12.72 -35.05 -6.72
CA PHE A 118 12.22 -34.66 -8.04
C PHE A 118 12.69 -35.63 -9.16
N SER A 119 11.76 -35.99 -10.03
CA SER A 119 11.90 -36.93 -11.16
C SER A 119 11.31 -36.25 -12.41
N PRO A 120 12.05 -35.36 -13.09
CA PRO A 120 11.51 -34.43 -14.09
C PRO A 120 10.82 -35.10 -15.29
N THR A 121 11.19 -36.34 -15.59
CA THR A 121 10.66 -37.13 -16.72
C THR A 121 9.53 -38.09 -16.35
N GLY A 122 9.18 -38.24 -15.06
CA GLY A 122 8.10 -39.14 -14.63
C GLY A 122 8.40 -40.64 -14.82
N ASP A 123 9.64 -41.00 -15.16
CA ASP A 123 10.08 -42.36 -15.49
C ASP A 123 10.89 -43.05 -14.37
N GLY A 124 10.90 -42.44 -13.18
CA GLY A 124 11.62 -42.94 -12.00
C GLY A 124 13.12 -42.58 -11.98
N LYS A 125 13.62 -41.82 -12.95
CA LYS A 125 14.95 -41.20 -12.85
C LYS A 125 14.81 -39.87 -12.13
N LEU A 126 15.51 -39.76 -11.00
CA LEU A 126 15.69 -38.48 -10.32
C LEU A 126 16.52 -37.53 -11.20
N GLU A 127 16.49 -36.24 -10.87
CA GLU A 127 17.48 -35.28 -11.40
C GLU A 127 18.92 -35.64 -10.98
N LYS A 128 19.93 -34.89 -11.46
CA LYS A 128 21.33 -35.19 -11.10
C LYS A 128 21.63 -34.63 -9.70
N ALA A 129 22.52 -35.31 -8.99
CA ALA A 129 22.98 -34.88 -7.68
C ALA A 129 23.54 -33.44 -7.71
N GLY A 130 23.02 -32.58 -6.83
CA GLY A 130 23.31 -31.14 -6.74
C GLY A 130 22.42 -30.25 -7.61
N GLU A 131 21.58 -30.80 -8.49
CA GLU A 131 20.55 -30.04 -9.18
C GLU A 131 19.37 -29.75 -8.24
N THR A 132 18.70 -28.62 -8.47
CA THR A 132 17.54 -28.18 -7.67
C THR A 132 16.36 -27.81 -8.58
N ASN A 133 16.15 -28.53 -9.68
CA ASN A 133 15.20 -28.17 -10.73
C ASN A 133 13.73 -28.32 -10.32
N GLY A 134 13.44 -29.03 -9.22
CA GLY A 134 12.10 -29.11 -8.64
C GLY A 134 11.67 -27.85 -7.89
N ASP A 135 12.58 -26.91 -7.61
CA ASP A 135 12.27 -25.74 -6.79
C ASP A 135 11.48 -24.69 -7.59
N GLY A 136 10.33 -24.29 -7.07
CA GLY A 136 9.38 -23.40 -7.74
C GLY A 136 8.47 -24.09 -8.77
N VAL A 137 8.54 -25.41 -8.96
CA VAL A 137 7.65 -26.11 -9.92
C VAL A 137 6.18 -25.91 -9.52
N ASP A 138 5.41 -25.44 -10.50
CA ASP A 138 4.01 -25.01 -10.39
C ASP A 138 3.72 -23.99 -9.27
N ASN A 139 4.77 -23.35 -8.70
CA ASN A 139 4.74 -22.49 -7.50
C ASN A 139 4.25 -23.22 -6.22
N VAL A 140 4.30 -24.55 -6.20
CA VAL A 140 3.83 -25.38 -5.06
C VAL A 140 4.86 -26.40 -4.57
N TRP A 141 5.97 -26.59 -5.30
CA TRP A 141 7.09 -27.43 -4.89
C TRP A 141 8.32 -26.60 -4.55
N PHE A 142 9.00 -26.93 -3.46
CA PHE A 142 10.12 -26.14 -2.94
C PHE A 142 11.19 -27.04 -2.32
N ALA A 143 12.46 -26.75 -2.58
CA ALA A 143 13.59 -27.45 -1.97
C ALA A 143 13.61 -27.17 -0.46
N ALA A 144 13.72 -28.21 0.38
CA ALA A 144 13.73 -28.05 1.83
C ALA A 144 15.00 -27.32 2.30
N LYS A 145 14.87 -26.41 3.27
CA LYS A 145 15.95 -25.55 3.81
C LYS A 145 15.89 -25.52 5.34
N LEU A 146 17.01 -25.16 5.97
CA LEU A 146 17.18 -25.22 7.43
C LEU A 146 16.24 -24.30 8.23
N ASN A 147 16.09 -23.04 7.81
CA ASN A 147 15.69 -21.93 8.69
C ASN A 147 14.49 -21.13 8.15
N TYR A 148 13.51 -21.82 7.56
CA TYR A 148 12.29 -21.18 7.07
C TYR A 148 11.54 -20.38 8.14
N THR A 149 11.54 -19.06 7.98
CA THR A 149 10.67 -18.16 8.76
C THR A 149 9.28 -18.05 8.14
N ILE A 150 9.21 -18.09 6.80
CA ILE A 150 8.00 -18.07 5.98
C ILE A 150 7.98 -19.35 5.15
N MET A 151 6.82 -19.98 5.05
CA MET A 151 6.53 -21.12 4.17
C MET A 151 5.35 -20.78 3.27
N ILE A 152 5.22 -21.49 2.14
CA ILE A 152 4.01 -21.46 1.31
C ILE A 152 3.21 -22.74 1.54
N SER A 153 1.91 -22.57 1.73
CA SER A 153 0.89 -23.61 1.81
C SER A 153 -0.13 -23.42 0.68
N SER A 154 -0.78 -24.49 0.22
CA SER A 154 -1.71 -24.46 -0.92
C SER A 154 -2.88 -25.42 -0.70
N GLU A 155 -3.88 -24.96 0.05
CA GLU A 155 -4.98 -25.80 0.57
C GLU A 155 -6.34 -25.04 0.53
N GLN A 156 -7.43 -25.71 0.85
CA GLN A 156 -8.75 -25.08 1.02
C GLN A 156 -8.79 -24.32 2.35
N LEU A 157 -9.11 -23.02 2.32
CA LEU A 157 -9.32 -22.26 3.57
C LEU A 157 -10.60 -22.76 4.26
N VAL A 158 -10.48 -23.14 5.53
CA VAL A 158 -11.60 -23.53 6.41
C VAL A 158 -11.65 -22.59 7.61
N GLY A 159 -12.84 -22.05 7.90
CA GLY A 159 -13.08 -21.10 8.99
C GLY A 159 -13.31 -21.75 10.36
N ALA A 160 -13.32 -20.93 11.41
CA ALA A 160 -13.65 -21.33 12.79
C ALA A 160 -15.07 -21.91 12.92
N ASP A 161 -15.96 -21.53 12.00
CA ASP A 161 -17.33 -22.01 11.79
C ASP A 161 -17.41 -23.31 10.95
N GLY A 162 -16.28 -23.88 10.52
CA GLY A 162 -16.20 -25.12 9.75
C GLY A 162 -16.58 -24.98 8.28
N LYS A 163 -16.76 -23.77 7.77
CA LYS A 163 -17.10 -23.48 6.37
C LYS A 163 -15.86 -23.29 5.49
N ASN A 164 -16.01 -23.54 4.19
CA ASN A 164 -15.01 -23.25 3.17
C ASN A 164 -15.03 -21.76 2.79
N TYR A 165 -13.86 -21.16 2.62
CA TYR A 165 -13.68 -19.78 2.17
C TYR A 165 -12.73 -19.66 0.97
N THR A 166 -12.96 -18.59 0.20
CA THR A 166 -12.15 -18.14 -0.94
C THR A 166 -11.02 -17.19 -0.53
N SER A 167 -10.12 -16.88 -1.46
CA SER A 167 -9.06 -15.86 -1.31
C SER A 167 -9.63 -14.47 -1.04
N ALA A 168 -10.84 -14.20 -1.54
CA ALA A 168 -11.62 -13.00 -1.28
C ALA A 168 -12.35 -13.00 0.09
N SER A 169 -12.11 -14.01 0.93
CA SER A 169 -12.75 -14.21 2.25
C SER A 169 -14.29 -14.33 2.20
N VAL A 170 -14.86 -14.74 1.05
CA VAL A 170 -16.29 -15.10 0.94
C VAL A 170 -16.47 -16.61 0.93
N GLU A 171 -17.63 -17.07 1.41
CA GLU A 171 -17.99 -18.50 1.51
C GLU A 171 -17.97 -19.17 0.12
N GLY A 172 -17.20 -20.25 -0.02
CA GLY A 172 -16.96 -20.92 -1.29
C GLY A 172 -15.70 -21.77 -1.28
N SER A 173 -15.55 -22.65 -2.28
CA SER A 173 -14.40 -23.56 -2.38
C SER A 173 -13.37 -23.09 -3.41
N GLU A 174 -12.11 -23.04 -3.02
CA GLU A 174 -10.96 -22.59 -3.81
C GLU A 174 -9.67 -23.19 -3.18
N ILE A 175 -8.72 -23.63 -3.99
CA ILE A 175 -7.39 -24.00 -3.51
C ILE A 175 -6.54 -22.73 -3.44
N ASN A 176 -6.22 -22.31 -2.22
CA ASN A 176 -5.64 -21.02 -1.90
C ASN A 176 -4.16 -21.17 -1.58
N SER A 177 -3.31 -20.37 -2.23
CA SER A 177 -1.94 -20.17 -1.74
C SER A 177 -1.95 -19.21 -0.56
N PHE A 178 -1.31 -19.58 0.54
CA PHE A 178 -1.11 -18.74 1.72
C PHE A 178 0.24 -18.97 2.40
N PHE A 179 0.68 -18.00 3.19
CA PHE A 179 1.90 -18.06 3.98
C PHE A 179 1.62 -18.71 5.33
N THR A 180 2.54 -19.59 5.74
CA THR A 180 2.63 -20.13 7.09
C THR A 180 3.98 -19.77 7.71
N ASP A 181 4.13 -19.87 9.03
CA ASP A 181 5.45 -19.84 9.65
C ASP A 181 6.21 -21.17 9.46
N GLY A 182 7.47 -21.24 9.91
CA GLY A 182 8.25 -22.49 9.86
C GLY A 182 7.63 -23.69 10.61
N ASN A 183 6.66 -23.45 11.50
CA ASN A 183 5.90 -24.48 12.21
C ASN A 183 4.62 -24.90 11.46
N GLY A 184 4.23 -24.19 10.40
CA GLY A 184 3.02 -24.44 9.62
C GLY A 184 1.78 -23.67 10.08
N ARG A 185 1.90 -22.70 11.00
CA ARG A 185 0.79 -21.86 11.46
C ARG A 185 0.51 -20.74 10.46
N THR A 186 -0.76 -20.55 10.09
CA THR A 186 -1.17 -19.56 9.08
C THR A 186 -0.87 -18.12 9.51
N LEU A 187 -0.35 -17.34 8.56
CA LEU A 187 -0.05 -15.92 8.73
C LEU A 187 -1.16 -15.06 8.12
N TYR A 188 -1.58 -14.06 8.91
CA TYR A 188 -2.71 -13.19 8.61
C TYR A 188 -2.33 -11.71 8.57
N VAL A 189 -3.17 -10.93 7.90
CA VAL A 189 -3.19 -9.46 7.93
C VAL A 189 -4.58 -8.96 8.29
N PHE A 190 -4.62 -7.88 9.07
CA PHE A 190 -5.85 -7.18 9.42
C PHE A 190 -6.30 -6.27 8.26
N SER A 191 -7.60 -6.18 8.00
CA SER A 191 -8.16 -5.34 6.93
C SER A 191 -7.92 -3.84 7.18
N ASN A 192 -8.03 -3.40 8.44
CA ASN A 192 -7.86 -2.00 8.86
C ASN A 192 -6.39 -1.59 9.11
N ASP A 193 -5.43 -2.50 8.95
CA ASP A 193 -4.01 -2.15 9.10
C ASP A 193 -3.48 -1.30 7.94
N THR A 194 -2.43 -0.53 8.23
CA THR A 194 -1.95 0.55 7.35
C THR A 194 -0.43 0.48 7.19
N GLN A 195 0.12 1.19 6.19
CA GLN A 195 1.51 1.03 5.75
C GLN A 195 2.52 1.18 6.90
N ASN A 196 3.14 0.05 7.25
CA ASN A 196 4.08 -0.11 8.36
C ASN A 196 3.49 0.37 9.71
N ASN A 197 2.21 0.13 9.96
CA ASN A 197 1.50 0.57 11.17
C ASN A 197 0.37 -0.42 11.56
N ASN A 198 0.46 -0.93 12.79
CA ASN A 198 -0.50 -1.85 13.41
C ASN A 198 -1.63 -1.04 14.10
N ASN A 199 -2.85 -1.23 13.63
CA ASN A 199 -4.09 -0.63 14.13
C ASN A 199 -4.95 -1.63 14.93
N PHE A 200 -4.52 -2.90 15.07
CA PHE A 200 -5.25 -3.89 15.86
C PHE A 200 -4.80 -3.90 17.33
N THR A 201 -3.51 -4.07 17.59
CA THR A 201 -2.99 -4.39 18.92
C THR A 201 -3.20 -3.22 19.89
N ALA A 202 -3.77 -3.51 21.04
CA ALA A 202 -3.97 -2.54 22.11
C ALA A 202 -2.65 -2.26 22.87
N ALA A 203 -2.52 -1.06 23.45
CA ALA A 203 -1.31 -0.63 24.16
C ALA A 203 -1.03 -1.41 25.47
N ASP A 204 -2.05 -2.10 26.01
CA ASP A 204 -1.96 -3.03 27.14
C ASP A 204 -1.77 -4.50 26.70
N LEU A 205 -1.67 -4.74 25.38
CA LEU A 205 -1.62 -6.05 24.72
C LEU A 205 -2.83 -6.97 25.01
N SER A 206 -3.94 -6.45 25.56
CA SER A 206 -5.11 -7.24 25.99
C SER A 206 -5.70 -8.15 24.89
N ASN A 207 -5.75 -7.65 23.65
CA ASN A 207 -6.25 -8.38 22.48
C ASN A 207 -5.18 -9.20 21.72
N ASN A 208 -3.89 -9.07 22.08
CA ASN A 208 -2.78 -9.81 21.47
C ASN A 208 -2.79 -11.32 21.85
N THR A 209 -3.70 -11.74 22.73
CA THR A 209 -4.01 -13.16 22.99
C THR A 209 -4.81 -13.78 21.84
N ILE A 210 -5.70 -13.00 21.21
CA ILE A 210 -6.62 -13.47 20.17
C ILE A 210 -5.97 -13.41 18.79
N TRP A 211 -5.23 -12.33 18.53
CA TRP A 211 -4.41 -12.16 17.33
C TRP A 211 -2.99 -11.76 17.71
N PRO A 212 -2.12 -12.71 18.08
CA PRO A 212 -0.73 -12.43 18.40
C PRO A 212 0.03 -11.85 17.20
N MET A 213 0.69 -10.71 17.41
CA MET A 213 1.69 -10.18 16.47
C MET A 213 2.75 -11.24 16.14
N PHE A 214 3.10 -11.39 14.85
CA PHE A 214 4.18 -12.27 14.43
C PHE A 214 5.54 -11.60 14.61
N TYR A 215 6.36 -12.17 15.49
CA TYR A 215 7.75 -11.79 15.70
C TYR A 215 8.68 -12.86 15.11
N ALA A 216 9.54 -12.49 14.17
CA ALA A 216 10.62 -13.37 13.71
C ALA A 216 11.75 -12.58 13.05
N THR A 217 12.98 -13.11 13.17
CA THR A 217 14.07 -12.78 12.24
C THR A 217 13.85 -13.55 10.94
N LEU A 218 14.07 -12.91 9.79
CA LEU A 218 13.79 -13.48 8.48
C LEU A 218 14.95 -14.37 7.99
N GLY A 219 14.76 -15.69 8.06
CA GLY A 219 15.69 -16.70 7.52
C GLY A 219 15.54 -16.88 6.01
N ASP A 220 15.70 -18.11 5.53
CA ASP A 220 15.47 -18.43 4.12
C ASP A 220 13.99 -18.41 3.76
N LEU A 221 13.75 -18.20 2.47
CA LEU A 221 12.43 -18.02 1.87
C LEU A 221 12.18 -19.04 0.75
N PRO A 222 10.91 -19.42 0.51
CA PRO A 222 10.52 -20.17 -0.69
C PRO A 222 10.75 -19.33 -1.94
N THR A 223 11.02 -19.98 -3.07
CA THR A 223 11.19 -19.27 -4.35
C THR A 223 9.89 -18.56 -4.75
N GLY A 224 10.04 -17.37 -5.33
CA GLY A 224 8.93 -16.44 -5.58
C GLY A 224 8.55 -15.53 -4.42
N VAL A 225 9.08 -15.76 -3.19
CA VAL A 225 8.84 -14.88 -2.03
C VAL A 225 9.98 -13.86 -1.91
N THR A 226 9.70 -12.60 -2.21
CA THR A 226 10.73 -11.54 -2.29
C THR A 226 11.17 -11.04 -0.91
N ARG A 227 12.47 -11.15 -0.58
CA ARG A 227 13.01 -10.71 0.73
C ARG A 227 12.79 -9.22 1.03
N SER A 228 12.83 -8.34 0.01
CA SER A 228 12.62 -6.89 0.17
C SER A 228 11.15 -6.48 0.40
N ASP A 229 10.19 -7.38 0.20
CA ASP A 229 8.79 -7.12 0.55
C ASP A 229 8.56 -7.17 2.07
N PHE A 230 9.51 -7.73 2.83
CA PHE A 230 9.44 -7.79 4.29
C PHE A 230 10.11 -6.58 4.94
N SER A 231 9.56 -6.14 6.06
CA SER A 231 10.12 -5.07 6.90
C SER A 231 9.69 -5.25 8.35
N GLU A 232 10.42 -4.66 9.29
CA GLU A 232 10.14 -4.76 10.72
C GLU A 232 9.56 -3.44 11.25
N ILE A 233 8.58 -3.51 12.16
CA ILE A 233 8.02 -2.36 12.87
C ILE A 233 8.06 -2.58 14.38
N THR A 234 8.18 -1.48 15.15
CA THR A 234 8.11 -1.53 16.61
C THR A 234 6.71 -1.16 17.09
N VAL A 235 6.04 -2.11 17.77
CA VAL A 235 4.69 -1.95 18.33
C VAL A 235 4.77 -2.22 19.82
N PHE A 236 4.53 -1.17 20.63
CA PHE A 236 4.69 -1.19 22.10
C PHE A 236 6.00 -1.83 22.60
N GLY A 237 7.10 -1.58 21.87
CA GLY A 237 8.44 -2.12 22.16
C GLY A 237 8.75 -3.48 21.56
N GLN A 238 7.76 -4.18 20.96
CA GLN A 238 7.94 -5.47 20.30
C GLN A 238 8.22 -5.31 18.79
N LYS A 239 9.05 -6.19 18.23
CA LYS A 239 9.48 -6.19 16.82
C LYS A 239 8.55 -7.08 15.97
N GLN A 240 7.49 -6.50 15.41
CA GLN A 240 6.55 -7.21 14.53
C GLN A 240 7.06 -7.21 13.09
N LEU A 241 6.96 -8.37 12.42
CA LEU A 241 7.27 -8.52 11.01
C LEU A 241 6.09 -8.02 10.15
N THR A 242 6.39 -7.39 9.03
CA THR A 242 5.42 -6.94 8.02
C THR A 242 5.72 -7.58 6.66
N TYR A 243 4.71 -7.69 5.80
CA TYR A 243 4.86 -8.05 4.39
C TYR A 243 4.11 -7.04 3.51
N LYS A 244 4.83 -6.45 2.55
CA LYS A 244 4.43 -5.26 1.76
C LYS A 244 3.81 -4.16 2.64
N GLY A 245 4.42 -3.97 3.81
CA GLY A 245 4.00 -3.02 4.85
C GLY A 245 2.74 -3.38 5.64
N ARG A 246 2.08 -4.53 5.37
CA ARG A 246 1.01 -5.05 6.24
C ARG A 246 1.63 -5.80 7.43
N PRO A 247 1.31 -5.44 8.68
CA PRO A 247 1.73 -6.21 9.87
C PRO A 247 1.19 -7.63 9.85
N LEU A 248 2.02 -8.60 10.27
CA LEU A 248 1.70 -10.02 10.25
C LEU A 248 1.26 -10.51 11.64
N TYR A 249 0.32 -11.45 11.67
CA TYR A 249 -0.28 -12.01 12.88
C TYR A 249 -0.55 -13.51 12.75
N TYR A 250 -0.76 -14.17 13.88
CA TYR A 250 -1.41 -15.48 13.98
C TYR A 250 -2.84 -15.35 14.51
N PHE A 251 -3.67 -16.37 14.32
CA PHE A 251 -4.93 -16.50 15.05
C PHE A 251 -4.74 -17.38 16.30
N GLY A 252 -4.69 -16.74 17.49
CA GLY A 252 -4.59 -17.44 18.78
C GLY A 252 -5.94 -17.95 19.30
N GLY A 253 -7.04 -17.33 18.89
CA GLY A 253 -8.39 -17.67 19.36
C GLY A 253 -8.70 -17.14 20.76
N ASN A 254 -9.73 -17.67 21.40
CA ASN A 254 -10.15 -17.27 22.73
C ASN A 254 -10.83 -18.45 23.48
N THR A 255 -11.39 -18.19 24.65
CA THR A 255 -12.06 -19.20 25.50
C THR A 255 -13.30 -19.86 24.87
N ALA A 256 -13.84 -19.32 23.77
CA ALA A 256 -15.00 -19.84 23.05
C ALA A 256 -14.67 -20.27 21.60
N THR A 257 -13.49 -19.97 21.08
CA THR A 257 -13.09 -20.27 19.70
C THR A 257 -11.62 -20.67 19.64
N VAL A 258 -11.34 -21.92 19.27
CA VAL A 258 -9.97 -22.45 19.18
C VAL A 258 -9.22 -21.76 18.04
N GLY A 259 -8.02 -21.23 18.31
CA GLY A 259 -7.12 -20.65 17.31
C GLY A 259 -6.50 -21.68 16.37
N ASP A 260 -5.56 -21.25 15.54
CA ASP A 260 -4.79 -22.13 14.64
C ASP A 260 -3.60 -22.75 15.39
N HIS A 261 -3.79 -23.99 15.83
CA HIS A 261 -2.87 -24.75 16.68
C HIS A 261 -2.14 -25.86 15.93
N ASN A 262 -2.80 -26.47 14.95
CA ASN A 262 -2.20 -27.45 14.04
C ASN A 262 -1.75 -26.77 12.74
N ARG A 263 -0.90 -27.47 11.99
CA ARG A 263 -0.34 -26.98 10.73
C ARG A 263 -1.43 -26.86 9.67
N GLY A 264 -1.40 -25.81 8.86
CA GLY A 264 -2.38 -25.57 7.79
C GLY A 264 -3.77 -25.17 8.28
N GLU A 265 -4.02 -25.05 9.58
CA GLU A 265 -5.31 -24.53 10.08
C GLU A 265 -5.46 -23.06 9.72
N THR A 266 -6.64 -22.69 9.22
CA THR A 266 -6.94 -21.32 8.74
C THR A 266 -8.17 -20.70 9.40
N ARG A 267 -8.52 -21.12 10.63
CA ARG A 267 -9.78 -20.75 11.31
C ARG A 267 -9.99 -19.25 11.41
N GLY A 268 -8.91 -18.48 11.49
CA GLY A 268 -8.95 -17.02 11.53
C GLY A 268 -9.68 -16.35 10.35
N ILE A 269 -9.83 -17.02 9.19
CA ILE A 269 -10.45 -16.45 7.99
C ILE A 269 -11.92 -16.02 8.18
N SER A 270 -12.61 -16.60 9.18
CA SER A 270 -14.00 -16.26 9.54
C SER A 270 -14.18 -15.65 10.92
N PHE A 271 -13.10 -15.33 11.64
CA PHE A 271 -13.15 -14.78 13.00
C PHE A 271 -12.78 -13.28 13.04
N PRO A 272 -13.50 -12.42 13.80
CA PRO A 272 -14.78 -12.67 14.44
C PRO A 272 -15.95 -12.70 13.43
N SER A 273 -15.69 -12.26 12.20
CA SER A 273 -16.51 -12.52 11.02
C SER A 273 -15.61 -12.54 9.77
N PRO A 274 -16.04 -13.17 8.65
CA PRO A 274 -15.29 -13.15 7.40
C PRO A 274 -15.01 -11.72 6.89
N GLY A 275 -13.90 -11.55 6.16
CA GLY A 275 -13.51 -10.29 5.54
C GLY A 275 -12.87 -9.25 6.46
N ILE A 276 -12.70 -9.55 7.76
CA ILE A 276 -11.93 -8.69 8.69
C ILE A 276 -10.44 -9.07 8.70
N TRP A 277 -10.15 -10.36 8.55
CA TRP A 277 -8.81 -10.92 8.52
C TRP A 277 -8.63 -11.73 7.25
N HIS A 278 -7.45 -11.64 6.65
CA HIS A 278 -7.13 -12.32 5.40
C HIS A 278 -5.82 -13.08 5.54
N THR A 279 -5.71 -14.23 4.89
CA THR A 279 -4.43 -14.95 4.76
C THR A 279 -3.49 -14.17 3.82
N VAL A 280 -2.18 -14.28 4.06
CA VAL A 280 -1.15 -13.56 3.29
C VAL A 280 -0.56 -14.46 2.21
N ASN A 281 -0.23 -13.93 1.02
CA ASN A 281 0.48 -14.66 -0.03
C ASN A 281 1.24 -13.73 -0.98
N ASN A 282 1.88 -14.29 -2.02
CA ASN A 282 2.61 -13.52 -3.03
C ASN A 282 1.75 -12.46 -3.75
N ALA A 283 0.44 -12.70 -3.90
CA ALA A 283 -0.51 -11.79 -4.54
C ALA A 283 -1.11 -10.73 -3.59
N THR A 284 -0.92 -10.84 -2.26
CA THR A 284 -1.36 -9.80 -1.31
C THR A 284 -0.83 -8.44 -1.71
N THR A 285 -1.72 -7.44 -1.73
CA THR A 285 -1.42 -6.05 -2.05
C THR A 285 -0.79 -5.34 -0.85
N ALA A 286 -0.02 -4.28 -1.12
CA ALA A 286 0.53 -3.44 -0.06
C ALA A 286 -0.58 -2.89 0.87
N ALA A 287 -0.20 -2.52 2.09
CA ALA A 287 -1.13 -1.85 2.99
C ALA A 287 -1.50 -0.46 2.45
N PRO A 288 -2.74 0.03 2.66
CA PRO A 288 -3.03 1.44 2.42
C PRO A 288 -2.20 2.29 3.38
N THR A 289 -1.62 3.39 2.90
CA THR A 289 -1.21 4.45 3.84
C THR A 289 -2.48 5.04 4.46
N SER A 290 -2.47 5.44 5.72
CA SER A 290 -3.55 6.28 6.25
C SER A 290 -3.04 7.67 6.56
N ILE A 291 -3.99 8.60 6.54
CA ILE A 291 -3.87 9.89 7.20
C ILE A 291 -4.64 9.82 8.53
N THR A 292 -4.33 10.71 9.45
CA THR A 292 -5.09 10.92 10.68
C THR A 292 -5.07 12.39 11.07
N THR A 293 -5.81 12.75 12.11
CA THR A 293 -5.82 14.10 12.69
C THR A 293 -5.09 14.13 14.03
N THR A 294 -4.02 14.92 14.13
CA THR A 294 -3.23 15.09 15.37
C THR A 294 -3.42 16.48 15.94
N GLN A 295 -3.68 16.61 17.24
CA GLN A 295 -3.81 17.91 17.90
C GLN A 295 -2.42 18.48 18.24
N ASN A 296 -2.05 19.60 17.62
CA ASN A 296 -0.85 20.37 17.94
C ASN A 296 -1.22 21.60 18.81
N ALA A 297 -0.42 21.89 19.83
CA ALA A 297 -0.69 22.96 20.80
C ALA A 297 -0.59 24.38 20.22
N THR A 298 0.08 24.56 19.07
CA THR A 298 0.29 25.87 18.43
C THR A 298 -0.60 26.05 17.20
N LEU A 299 -0.67 25.04 16.32
CA LEU A 299 -1.35 25.15 15.02
C LEU A 299 -2.79 24.63 15.01
N GLY A 300 -3.24 23.98 16.09
CA GLY A 300 -4.54 23.32 16.19
C GLY A 300 -4.52 21.89 15.66
N THR A 301 -5.66 21.42 15.16
CA THR A 301 -5.77 20.07 14.58
C THR A 301 -5.09 20.02 13.21
N LEU A 302 -4.08 19.17 13.07
CA LEU A 302 -3.29 18.96 11.85
C LEU A 302 -3.69 17.66 11.15
N ILE A 303 -3.59 17.64 9.83
CA ILE A 303 -3.60 16.42 9.02
C ILE A 303 -2.17 15.85 9.04
N THR A 304 -2.08 14.59 9.43
CA THR A 304 -0.83 13.86 9.67
C THR A 304 -0.90 12.48 8.99
N ASP A 305 0.22 11.80 8.81
CA ASP A 305 0.22 10.38 8.40
C ASP A 305 -0.18 9.45 9.56
N SER A 306 -0.28 8.15 9.28
CA SER A 306 -0.57 7.08 10.26
C SER A 306 0.32 7.10 11.51
N LYS A 307 1.50 7.72 11.44
CA LYS A 307 2.50 7.81 12.51
C LYS A 307 2.52 9.18 13.20
N GLY A 308 1.53 10.03 12.92
CA GLY A 308 1.39 11.37 13.50
C GLY A 308 2.41 12.38 12.94
N ARG A 309 3.10 12.08 11.83
CA ARG A 309 4.03 13.02 11.19
C ARG A 309 3.26 14.03 10.36
N THR A 310 3.59 15.30 10.49
CA THR A 310 2.87 16.39 9.83
C THR A 310 3.00 16.34 8.32
N LEU A 311 1.85 16.44 7.64
CA LEU A 311 1.79 16.65 6.20
C LEU A 311 1.69 18.15 5.92
N TYR A 312 2.22 18.57 4.78
CA TYR A 312 2.42 19.96 4.40
C TYR A 312 1.87 20.24 3.01
N MET A 313 1.51 21.51 2.78
CA MET A 313 1.04 22.03 1.50
C MET A 313 1.94 23.19 1.02
N PHE A 314 2.22 23.23 -0.27
CA PHE A 314 3.04 24.28 -0.90
C PHE A 314 2.17 25.39 -1.50
N THR A 315 2.57 26.65 -1.34
CA THR A 315 1.77 27.79 -1.83
C THR A 315 1.78 27.98 -3.36
N LYS A 316 2.81 27.49 -4.07
CA LYS A 316 2.87 27.56 -5.55
C LYS A 316 2.14 26.44 -6.27
N ASP A 317 1.80 25.36 -5.58
CA ASP A 317 1.02 24.29 -6.20
C ASP A 317 -0.37 24.82 -6.59
N THR A 318 -0.90 24.33 -7.70
CA THR A 318 -2.29 24.61 -8.15
C THR A 318 -3.02 23.28 -8.33
N ASP A 319 -4.35 23.30 -8.30
CA ASP A 319 -5.12 22.06 -8.21
C ASP A 319 -4.80 21.13 -9.39
N GLY A 320 -4.44 19.88 -9.09
CA GLY A 320 -3.97 18.91 -10.09
C GLY A 320 -2.47 18.94 -10.41
N SER A 321 -1.67 19.84 -9.80
CA SER A 321 -0.28 20.09 -10.21
C SER A 321 0.71 20.23 -9.04
N ASN A 322 1.81 19.48 -9.12
CA ASN A 322 2.98 19.63 -8.26
C ASN A 322 4.01 20.55 -8.94
N HIS A 323 4.18 21.77 -8.41
CA HIS A 323 5.15 22.76 -8.87
C HIS A 323 6.50 22.66 -8.17
N PHE A 324 6.61 21.92 -7.06
CA PHE A 324 7.87 21.73 -6.35
C PHE A 324 8.78 20.68 -7.02
N CYS A 325 8.19 19.57 -7.49
CA CYS A 325 8.85 18.45 -8.17
C CYS A 325 8.02 17.98 -9.39
N PRO A 326 7.83 18.81 -10.44
CA PRO A 326 7.00 18.47 -11.60
C PRO A 326 7.48 17.24 -12.39
N THR A 327 8.74 16.83 -12.21
CA THR A 327 9.37 15.64 -12.81
C THR A 327 9.43 14.45 -11.84
N GLY A 328 8.83 14.53 -10.65
CA GLY A 328 8.94 13.54 -9.57
C GLY A 328 10.31 13.50 -8.86
N GLN A 329 11.37 14.04 -9.47
CA GLN A 329 12.72 14.08 -8.90
C GLN A 329 12.99 15.39 -8.17
N CYS A 330 12.66 15.41 -6.87
CA CYS A 330 13.00 16.48 -5.96
C CYS A 330 14.53 16.55 -5.74
N THR A 331 15.20 17.59 -6.26
CA THR A 331 16.68 17.73 -6.20
C THR A 331 17.24 17.94 -4.78
N THR A 332 16.38 18.25 -3.82
CA THR A 332 16.68 18.16 -2.38
C THR A 332 15.59 17.36 -1.69
N VAL A 333 15.96 16.38 -0.87
CA VAL A 333 15.02 15.48 -0.17
C VAL A 333 14.37 16.15 1.06
N LYS A 334 14.35 17.50 1.09
CA LYS A 334 13.79 18.35 2.16
C LYS A 334 12.27 18.35 2.20
N TRP A 335 11.60 18.14 1.07
CA TRP A 335 10.14 18.04 0.97
C TRP A 335 9.71 16.79 0.18
N PRO A 336 9.82 15.59 0.78
CA PRO A 336 9.40 14.36 0.11
C PRO A 336 7.88 14.38 -0.12
N ALA A 337 7.45 14.16 -1.36
CA ALA A 337 6.04 14.05 -1.70
C ALA A 337 5.38 12.85 -0.99
N PHE A 338 4.16 13.04 -0.52
CA PHE A 338 3.34 11.99 0.07
C PHE A 338 2.69 11.15 -1.05
N TYR A 339 3.45 10.17 -1.54
CA TYR A 339 3.01 9.22 -2.54
C TYR A 339 2.15 8.12 -1.90
N SER A 340 0.83 8.14 -2.19
CA SER A 340 -0.08 7.05 -1.83
C SER A 340 -1.26 7.00 -2.82
N ASP A 341 -1.35 5.88 -3.54
CA ASP A 341 -2.40 5.57 -4.51
C ASP A 341 -3.80 5.41 -3.89
N LEU A 342 -3.84 4.94 -2.64
CA LEU A 342 -5.03 4.73 -1.82
C LEU A 342 -4.74 5.25 -0.42
N ILE A 343 -5.71 5.90 0.22
CA ILE A 343 -5.62 6.25 1.64
C ILE A 343 -6.88 5.90 2.42
N THR A 344 -6.70 5.49 3.68
CA THR A 344 -7.78 5.48 4.66
C THR A 344 -7.92 6.88 5.27
N VAL A 345 -9.13 7.44 5.20
CA VAL A 345 -9.47 8.78 5.72
C VAL A 345 -10.27 8.60 7.02
N PRO A 346 -9.93 9.29 8.12
CA PRO A 346 -10.65 9.19 9.39
C PRO A 346 -11.98 9.94 9.34
N ASN A 347 -12.93 9.54 10.20
CA ASN A 347 -14.27 10.13 10.32
C ASN A 347 -14.26 11.65 10.64
N THR A 348 -13.13 12.19 11.09
CA THR A 348 -12.90 13.62 11.37
C THR A 348 -12.61 14.46 10.11
N LEU A 349 -12.43 13.82 8.95
CA LEU A 349 -12.16 14.44 7.66
C LEU A 349 -13.14 13.90 6.60
N GLN A 350 -13.40 14.66 5.54
CA GLN A 350 -14.26 14.19 4.44
C GLN A 350 -13.42 13.45 3.40
N ALA A 351 -13.80 12.23 3.04
CA ALA A 351 -13.09 11.45 2.01
C ALA A 351 -13.10 12.14 0.64
N SER A 352 -14.14 12.93 0.34
CA SER A 352 -14.24 13.77 -0.86
C SER A 352 -13.25 14.95 -0.90
N ASP A 353 -12.62 15.30 0.22
CA ASP A 353 -11.51 16.26 0.22
C ASP A 353 -10.23 15.64 -0.34
N PHE A 354 -10.15 14.33 -0.57
CA PHE A 354 -8.93 13.66 -0.98
C PHE A 354 -9.01 13.08 -2.40
N ALA A 355 -7.95 13.30 -3.16
CA ALA A 355 -7.77 12.79 -4.52
C ALA A 355 -6.28 12.47 -4.77
N THR A 356 -5.95 11.97 -5.96
CA THR A 356 -4.56 11.75 -6.37
C THR A 356 -4.22 12.47 -7.68
N ILE A 357 -2.97 12.89 -7.80
CA ILE A 357 -2.38 13.43 -9.04
C ILE A 357 -1.24 12.52 -9.50
N ASN A 358 -1.05 12.40 -10.81
CA ASN A 358 0.06 11.62 -11.37
C ASN A 358 1.28 12.53 -11.57
N VAL A 359 2.36 12.23 -10.84
CA VAL A 359 3.64 12.93 -10.95
C VAL A 359 4.68 11.92 -11.47
N ALA A 360 5.08 12.07 -12.73
CA ALA A 360 6.07 11.22 -13.42
C ALA A 360 5.80 9.69 -13.36
N GLY A 361 4.54 9.28 -13.21
CA GLY A 361 4.12 7.87 -13.14
C GLY A 361 3.72 7.41 -11.72
N THR A 362 4.01 8.20 -10.68
CA THR A 362 3.65 7.89 -9.29
C THR A 362 2.45 8.72 -8.84
N LYS A 363 1.50 8.15 -8.09
CA LYS A 363 0.37 8.91 -7.54
C LYS A 363 0.76 9.63 -6.25
N GLN A 364 0.69 10.96 -6.25
CA GLN A 364 0.78 11.77 -5.04
C GLN A 364 -0.63 12.07 -4.53
N THR A 365 -0.88 11.94 -3.22
CA THR A 365 -2.18 12.30 -2.65
C THR A 365 -2.31 13.81 -2.52
N THR A 366 -3.52 14.32 -2.71
CA THR A 366 -3.88 15.72 -2.54
C THR A 366 -4.95 15.90 -1.47
N TYR A 367 -4.90 17.02 -0.74
CA TYR A 367 -6.00 17.50 0.10
C TYR A 367 -6.61 18.75 -0.55
N LYS A 368 -7.91 18.69 -0.87
CA LYS A 368 -8.70 19.72 -1.55
C LYS A 368 -8.08 20.27 -2.83
N GLY A 369 -7.36 19.42 -3.57
CA GLY A 369 -6.61 19.75 -4.80
C GLY A 369 -5.09 19.91 -4.61
N TRP A 370 -4.62 20.01 -3.37
CA TRP A 370 -3.28 20.48 -3.03
C TRP A 370 -2.37 19.30 -2.73
N PRO A 371 -1.23 19.14 -3.42
CA PRO A 371 -0.32 18.03 -3.19
C PRO A 371 0.21 18.02 -1.75
N LEU A 372 0.25 16.84 -1.14
CA LEU A 372 0.74 16.64 0.22
C LEU A 372 2.21 16.24 0.22
N TYR A 373 2.97 16.74 1.21
CA TYR A 373 4.40 16.49 1.38
C TYR A 373 4.73 16.25 2.85
N TYR A 374 5.86 15.60 3.12
CA TYR A 374 6.52 15.61 4.42
C TYR A 374 7.58 16.71 4.49
N TYR A 375 8.06 17.04 5.69
CA TYR A 375 9.26 17.85 5.90
C TYR A 375 10.44 17.02 6.44
N ALA A 376 11.61 17.16 5.82
CA ALA A 376 12.88 16.62 6.29
C ALA A 376 13.85 17.78 6.63
N PRO A 377 14.08 18.09 7.93
CA PRO A 377 14.83 19.27 8.34
C PRO A 377 16.26 19.36 7.79
N ALA A 378 16.98 18.24 7.66
CA ALA A 378 18.34 18.21 7.12
C ALA A 378 18.41 18.15 5.58
N GLY A 379 17.31 17.81 4.89
CA GLY A 379 17.28 17.64 3.43
C GLY A 379 17.79 16.28 2.91
N ASP A 380 18.06 15.37 3.84
CA ASP A 380 18.50 13.97 3.66
C ASP A 380 17.35 12.97 3.44
N GLY A 381 16.11 13.39 3.65
CA GLY A 381 14.91 12.53 3.56
C GLY A 381 14.50 11.90 4.90
N VAL A 382 15.20 12.20 5.99
CA VAL A 382 14.76 11.84 7.34
C VAL A 382 13.63 12.79 7.75
N ILE A 383 12.40 12.29 7.65
CA ILE A 383 11.20 13.04 8.05
C ILE A 383 11.26 13.38 9.54
N GLU A 384 10.80 14.57 9.90
CA GLU A 384 10.66 14.98 11.30
C GLU A 384 9.75 14.04 12.14
N ALA A 385 9.93 14.09 13.46
CA ALA A 385 9.21 13.23 14.40
C ALA A 385 7.71 13.57 14.48
N ALA A 386 6.90 12.63 14.96
CA ALA A 386 5.46 12.80 15.15
C ALA A 386 5.12 14.08 15.96
N GLY A 387 4.09 14.81 15.53
CA GLY A 387 3.65 16.08 16.14
C GLY A 387 4.55 17.30 15.89
N SER A 388 5.72 17.13 15.25
CA SER A 388 6.60 18.23 14.85
C SER A 388 5.94 19.13 13.80
N ILE A 389 6.34 20.40 13.77
CA ILE A 389 5.79 21.42 12.85
C ILE A 389 6.90 22.24 12.18
N GLY A 390 8.10 21.66 12.00
CA GLY A 390 9.31 22.39 11.59
C GLY A 390 9.30 22.90 10.15
N GLY A 391 8.32 22.47 9.34
CA GLY A 391 8.08 22.98 8.00
C GLY A 391 7.05 24.12 7.92
N ASP A 392 6.33 24.42 9.01
CA ASP A 392 5.26 25.43 8.97
C ASP A 392 5.83 26.84 8.90
N GLY A 393 5.34 27.65 7.96
CA GLY A 393 5.92 28.95 7.65
C GLY A 393 7.30 28.88 6.97
N PHE A 394 7.79 27.69 6.58
CA PHE A 394 9.10 27.59 5.94
C PHE A 394 9.13 28.40 4.63
N GLY A 395 10.19 29.19 4.46
CA GLY A 395 10.28 30.20 3.41
C GLY A 395 9.81 31.58 3.83
N ALA A 396 9.39 31.83 5.08
CA ALA A 396 9.07 33.17 5.58
C ALA A 396 10.31 34.08 5.66
N SER A 397 10.67 34.67 4.51
CA SER A 397 11.73 35.65 4.33
C SER A 397 11.25 36.75 3.38
N ALA A 398 11.71 37.98 3.59
CA ALA A 398 11.36 39.16 2.79
C ALA A 398 11.73 39.02 1.29
N THR A 399 12.57 38.06 0.91
CA THR A 399 12.97 37.76 -0.48
C THR A 399 12.39 36.45 -1.01
N SER A 400 11.57 35.73 -0.24
CA SER A 400 11.08 34.41 -0.66
C SER A 400 9.91 34.54 -1.63
N SER A 401 10.02 33.85 -2.76
CA SER A 401 8.92 33.72 -3.70
C SER A 401 7.95 32.58 -3.36
N ALA A 402 8.09 31.88 -2.22
CA ALA A 402 7.18 30.80 -1.82
C ALA A 402 7.15 30.52 -0.31
N LEU A 403 6.05 29.92 0.16
CA LEU A 403 5.81 29.50 1.54
C LEU A 403 5.27 28.06 1.62
N TRP A 404 5.46 27.42 2.77
CA TRP A 404 4.92 26.11 3.15
C TRP A 404 4.10 26.23 4.43
N TYR A 405 3.04 25.43 4.56
CA TYR A 405 2.24 25.36 5.78
C TYR A 405 1.80 23.93 6.09
N ALA A 406 1.60 23.61 7.37
CA ALA A 406 1.02 22.35 7.80
C ALA A 406 -0.40 22.18 7.23
N ALA A 407 -0.72 20.96 6.80
CA ALA A 407 -2.03 20.62 6.25
C ALA A 407 -3.07 20.58 7.39
N LYS A 408 -4.17 21.32 7.22
CA LYS A 408 -5.32 21.38 8.13
C LYS A 408 -6.54 21.98 7.41
N SER A 409 -7.71 21.87 8.04
CA SER A 409 -8.96 22.46 7.55
C SER A 409 -8.96 23.99 7.72
N TYR A 410 -8.25 24.70 6.85
CA TYR A 410 -8.21 26.17 6.82
C TYR A 410 -9.61 26.78 6.60
N SER A 411 -9.84 27.96 7.17
CA SER A 411 -10.98 28.82 6.79
C SER A 411 -10.58 29.72 5.63
N ILE A 412 -9.40 30.34 5.76
CA ILE A 412 -8.71 31.09 4.71
C ILE A 412 -7.28 30.56 4.64
N MET A 413 -6.77 30.43 3.43
CA MET A 413 -5.44 29.93 3.08
C MET A 413 -4.77 30.92 2.11
N VAL A 414 -3.46 30.79 1.90
CA VAL A 414 -2.69 31.67 1.01
C VAL A 414 -2.24 30.89 -0.22
N ALA A 415 -2.68 31.33 -1.41
CA ALA A 415 -2.21 30.86 -2.71
C ALA A 415 -1.09 31.76 -3.22
N ASN A 416 -0.25 31.23 -4.12
CA ASN A 416 0.87 31.96 -4.71
C ASN A 416 1.11 31.52 -6.16
N ALA A 417 0.20 31.92 -7.05
CA ALA A 417 0.16 31.50 -8.44
C ALA A 417 0.39 32.67 -9.41
N GLN A 418 0.66 32.34 -10.67
CA GLN A 418 0.56 33.28 -11.78
C GLN A 418 -0.92 33.66 -11.98
N LEU A 419 -1.25 34.95 -11.86
CA LEU A 419 -2.59 35.44 -12.15
C LEU A 419 -2.82 35.49 -13.67
N LYS A 420 -4.05 35.22 -14.12
CA LYS A 420 -4.48 35.36 -15.52
C LYS A 420 -5.78 36.17 -15.59
N GLY A 421 -5.78 37.25 -16.35
CA GLY A 421 -6.98 38.06 -16.54
C GLY A 421 -8.00 37.41 -17.46
N VAL A 422 -9.23 37.94 -17.43
CA VAL A 422 -10.28 37.64 -18.43
C VAL A 422 -9.90 38.11 -19.85
N ASP A 423 -8.86 38.93 -19.97
CA ASP A 423 -8.21 39.33 -21.22
C ASP A 423 -7.12 38.33 -21.70
N GLY A 424 -6.87 37.27 -20.94
CA GLY A 424 -5.84 36.26 -21.19
C GLY A 424 -4.41 36.67 -20.77
N ASN A 425 -4.20 37.91 -20.32
CA ASN A 425 -2.87 38.40 -19.95
C ASN A 425 -2.41 37.90 -18.58
N GLN A 426 -1.09 37.88 -18.36
CA GLN A 426 -0.46 37.55 -17.09
C GLN A 426 -0.25 38.80 -16.24
N TYR A 427 -0.51 38.70 -14.93
CA TYR A 427 -0.42 39.82 -14.00
C TYR A 427 0.32 39.46 -12.70
N VAL A 428 0.93 40.48 -12.10
CA VAL A 428 1.50 40.48 -10.75
C VAL A 428 0.74 41.54 -9.93
N GLY A 429 0.19 41.16 -8.77
CA GLY A 429 -0.69 42.04 -7.99
C GLY A 429 -1.98 42.43 -8.72
N GLU A 430 -2.56 43.59 -8.37
CA GLU A 430 -3.86 44.03 -8.91
C GLU A 430 -3.83 44.53 -10.36
N SER A 431 -2.69 45.01 -10.87
CA SER A 431 -2.65 45.79 -12.11
C SER A 431 -1.28 45.89 -12.82
N VAL A 432 -0.26 45.10 -12.44
CA VAL A 432 1.04 45.09 -13.14
C VAL A 432 1.06 43.95 -14.16
N PRO A 433 1.05 44.21 -15.48
CA PRO A 433 1.13 43.16 -16.48
C PRO A 433 2.54 42.53 -16.49
N GLY A 434 2.61 41.21 -16.52
CA GLY A 434 3.87 40.47 -16.61
C GLY A 434 3.85 39.11 -15.92
N PRO A 435 4.88 38.27 -16.15
CA PRO A 435 5.06 37.00 -15.46
C PRO A 435 5.55 37.21 -14.02
N GLY A 436 4.93 36.52 -13.07
CA GLY A 436 5.29 36.49 -11.66
C GLY A 436 4.18 35.86 -10.80
N ALA A 437 4.58 35.12 -9.76
CA ALA A 437 3.64 34.59 -8.78
C ALA A 437 3.32 35.67 -7.71
N THR A 438 2.07 35.75 -7.27
CA THR A 438 1.63 36.72 -6.25
C THR A 438 0.90 36.03 -5.10
N PHE A 439 1.15 36.44 -3.85
CA PHE A 439 0.48 35.90 -2.66
C PHE A 439 -0.93 36.49 -2.43
N TYR A 440 -1.98 35.69 -2.66
CA TYR A 440 -3.39 36.08 -2.48
C TYR A 440 -4.18 35.09 -1.60
N PHE A 441 -5.32 35.55 -1.07
CA PHE A 441 -6.18 34.72 -0.24
C PHE A 441 -7.13 33.85 -1.05
N VAL A 442 -7.32 32.64 -0.55
CA VAL A 442 -8.30 31.65 -0.98
C VAL A 442 -9.06 31.14 0.25
N ASP A 443 -10.23 30.56 0.06
CA ASP A 443 -10.95 29.88 1.14
C ASP A 443 -10.37 28.48 1.46
N GLY A 444 -10.95 27.84 2.47
CA GLY A 444 -10.68 26.47 2.86
C GLY A 444 -10.96 25.39 1.80
N ASN A 445 -11.48 25.75 0.62
CA ASN A 445 -11.72 24.89 -0.53
C ASN A 445 -10.90 25.32 -1.77
N GLY A 446 -9.98 26.28 -1.61
CA GLY A 446 -9.12 26.78 -2.68
C GLY A 446 -9.71 27.88 -3.57
N ARG A 447 -10.97 28.27 -3.35
CA ARG A 447 -11.64 29.32 -4.14
C ARG A 447 -11.07 30.68 -3.82
N THR A 448 -10.81 31.49 -4.83
CA THR A 448 -10.21 32.83 -4.65
C THR A 448 -11.13 33.77 -3.86
N ILE A 449 -10.57 34.53 -2.91
CA ILE A 449 -11.28 35.54 -2.11
C ILE A 449 -11.22 36.91 -2.79
N TYR A 450 -12.35 37.62 -2.77
CA TYR A 450 -12.55 38.90 -3.44
C TYR A 450 -13.09 39.99 -2.50
N ARG A 451 -12.86 41.25 -2.90
CA ARG A 451 -13.44 42.48 -2.34
C ARG A 451 -14.11 43.30 -3.45
N PHE A 452 -15.15 44.06 -3.13
CA PHE A 452 -15.78 45.02 -4.04
C PHE A 452 -15.15 46.40 -3.88
N ASN A 453 -14.90 47.12 -4.98
CA ASN A 453 -14.15 48.39 -4.96
C ASN A 453 -14.90 49.56 -4.32
N ASN A 454 -16.23 49.52 -4.26
CA ASN A 454 -17.04 50.59 -3.69
C ASN A 454 -17.27 50.39 -2.18
N ASP A 455 -16.90 49.24 -1.63
CA ASP A 455 -16.97 49.00 -0.19
C ASP A 455 -16.00 49.91 0.56
N HIS A 456 -16.37 50.24 1.79
CA HIS A 456 -15.59 51.07 2.69
C HIS A 456 -15.30 50.29 3.98
N SER A 457 -14.47 50.84 4.86
CA SER A 457 -14.08 50.20 6.13
C SER A 457 -15.30 49.70 6.91
N ASN A 458 -15.46 48.37 6.91
CA ASN A 458 -16.53 47.63 7.56
C ASN A 458 -17.95 47.99 7.07
N THR A 459 -18.09 48.34 5.79
CA THR A 459 -19.38 48.65 5.12
C THR A 459 -19.48 47.92 3.78
N ASP A 460 -20.39 46.93 3.71
CA ASP A 460 -20.84 46.32 2.46
C ASP A 460 -21.70 47.32 1.67
N THR A 461 -21.38 47.51 0.40
CA THR A 461 -22.09 48.38 -0.54
C THR A 461 -22.55 47.64 -1.81
N PHE A 462 -22.13 46.40 -1.99
CA PHE A 462 -22.54 45.56 -3.11
C PHE A 462 -23.97 45.04 -2.92
N THR A 463 -24.31 44.59 -1.72
CA THR A 463 -25.54 43.82 -1.51
C THR A 463 -26.80 44.67 -1.49
N ASN A 464 -27.83 44.21 -2.19
CA ASN A 464 -29.09 44.94 -2.38
C ASN A 464 -30.31 44.18 -1.84
N GLY A 465 -30.10 43.40 -0.77
CA GLY A 465 -31.17 42.72 -0.02
C GLY A 465 -31.89 41.58 -0.73
N THR A 466 -31.35 41.04 -1.84
CA THR A 466 -32.00 39.98 -2.61
C THR A 466 -31.02 38.86 -2.98
N ALA A 467 -31.34 37.63 -2.58
CA ALA A 467 -30.49 36.46 -2.83
C ALA A 467 -30.25 36.20 -4.34
N THR A 468 -31.09 36.74 -5.23
CA THR A 468 -30.92 36.70 -6.69
C THR A 468 -29.84 37.66 -7.21
N HIS A 469 -29.59 38.77 -6.51
CA HIS A 469 -28.51 39.71 -6.82
C HIS A 469 -27.16 39.16 -6.35
N ASP A 470 -27.14 38.56 -5.16
CA ASP A 470 -25.91 38.17 -4.46
C ASP A 470 -25.44 36.75 -4.83
N ALA A 471 -26.24 35.97 -5.58
CA ALA A 471 -25.94 34.58 -5.99
C ALA A 471 -24.59 34.35 -6.72
N PRO A 472 -24.15 35.17 -7.69
CA PRO A 472 -22.86 34.95 -8.36
C PRO A 472 -21.64 35.37 -7.52
N TRP A 473 -21.84 36.26 -6.53
CA TRP A 473 -20.81 36.80 -5.65
C TRP A 473 -21.20 36.67 -4.16
N PRO A 474 -21.30 35.44 -3.60
CA PRO A 474 -21.79 35.29 -2.25
C PRO A 474 -20.83 35.85 -1.20
N LEU A 475 -21.42 36.41 -0.16
CA LEU A 475 -20.78 36.88 1.06
C LEU A 475 -19.95 35.76 1.72
N PHE A 476 -18.71 36.06 2.11
CA PHE A 476 -17.84 35.09 2.79
C PHE A 476 -18.20 35.02 4.28
N TYR A 477 -19.18 34.17 4.60
CA TYR A 477 -19.60 33.90 5.98
C TYR A 477 -18.65 32.92 6.67
N THR A 478 -17.85 33.40 7.62
CA THR A 478 -17.16 32.56 8.61
C THR A 478 -16.96 33.38 9.88
N PRO A 479 -17.40 32.92 11.07
CA PRO A 479 -17.24 33.67 12.32
C PRO A 479 -15.75 33.97 12.62
N ALA A 480 -15.41 35.23 12.87
CA ALA A 480 -14.02 35.66 12.98
C ALA A 480 -13.25 34.97 14.14
N ALA A 481 -13.98 34.59 15.21
CA ALA A 481 -13.46 33.80 16.31
C ALA A 481 -12.92 32.43 15.87
N ASN A 482 -13.61 31.75 14.95
CA ASN A 482 -13.36 30.35 14.57
C ASN A 482 -12.42 30.19 13.37
N LEU A 483 -11.84 31.28 12.85
CA LEU A 483 -10.92 31.22 11.71
C LEU A 483 -9.73 30.29 11.96
N VAL A 484 -9.50 29.36 11.05
CA VAL A 484 -8.24 28.61 10.93
C VAL A 484 -7.41 29.30 9.84
N LEU A 485 -6.30 29.93 10.24
CA LEU A 485 -5.40 30.72 9.39
C LEU A 485 -4.00 30.09 9.31
N PRO A 486 -3.20 30.45 8.27
CA PRO A 486 -1.76 30.15 8.22
C PRO A 486 -0.99 30.95 9.26
N SER A 487 0.11 30.41 9.77
CA SER A 487 0.90 30.99 10.88
C SER A 487 1.51 32.37 10.58
N SER A 488 1.76 32.69 9.32
CA SER A 488 2.27 33.99 8.87
C SER A 488 1.21 35.10 8.77
N ILE A 489 -0.07 34.78 8.97
CA ILE A 489 -1.19 35.69 8.73
C ILE A 489 -1.73 36.23 10.06
N ASN A 490 -1.66 37.56 10.23
CA ASN A 490 -2.13 38.24 11.42
C ASN A 490 -3.65 38.12 11.57
N ARG A 491 -4.14 37.45 12.62
CA ARG A 491 -5.58 37.38 12.93
C ARG A 491 -6.18 38.77 13.17
N ALA A 492 -5.43 39.73 13.72
CA ALA A 492 -5.95 41.07 14.00
C ALA A 492 -6.21 41.92 12.73
N ASP A 493 -5.76 41.45 11.56
CA ASP A 493 -6.19 42.02 10.28
C ASP A 493 -7.64 41.63 9.91
N PHE A 494 -8.24 40.61 10.56
CA PHE A 494 -9.57 40.11 10.22
C PHE A 494 -10.64 40.61 11.20
N GLY A 495 -11.76 41.07 10.64
CA GLY A 495 -12.95 41.50 11.37
C GLY A 495 -14.20 40.78 10.88
N GLU A 496 -15.37 41.21 11.36
CA GLU A 496 -16.66 40.74 10.87
C GLU A 496 -17.71 41.86 10.92
N ILE A 497 -18.61 41.87 9.93
CA ILE A 497 -19.76 42.78 9.84
C ILE A 497 -21.06 42.00 9.71
N THR A 498 -22.16 42.61 10.13
CA THR A 498 -23.48 41.97 10.12
C THR A 498 -24.25 42.35 8.86
N VAL A 499 -24.33 41.45 7.89
CA VAL A 499 -25.09 41.64 6.63
C VAL A 499 -26.20 40.58 6.59
N PHE A 500 -27.45 41.03 6.43
CA PHE A 500 -28.67 40.19 6.52
C PHE A 500 -28.76 39.31 7.79
N GLY A 501 -28.22 39.80 8.90
CA GLY A 501 -28.16 39.07 10.18
C GLY A 501 -27.06 37.99 10.24
N GLN A 502 -26.34 37.76 9.15
CA GLN A 502 -25.19 36.86 9.07
C GLN A 502 -23.88 37.62 9.30
N LYS A 503 -22.84 36.90 9.72
CA LYS A 503 -21.50 37.45 9.92
C LYS A 503 -20.65 37.25 8.67
N GLN A 504 -20.56 38.29 7.84
CA GLN A 504 -19.59 38.37 6.75
C GLN A 504 -18.23 38.74 7.34
N LEU A 505 -17.17 38.06 6.88
CA LEU A 505 -15.81 38.36 7.31
C LEU A 505 -15.26 39.61 6.59
N THR A 506 -14.39 40.37 7.26
CA THR A 506 -13.63 41.47 6.65
C THR A 506 -12.11 41.24 6.74
N TYR A 507 -11.34 41.76 5.79
CA TYR A 507 -9.87 41.85 5.86
C TYR A 507 -9.42 43.31 5.78
N LYS A 508 -8.78 43.80 6.85
CA LYS A 508 -8.39 45.20 7.04
C LYS A 508 -9.53 46.19 6.74
N GLY A 509 -10.75 45.81 7.12
CA GLY A 509 -11.99 46.56 6.87
C GLY A 509 -12.70 46.24 5.55
N TRP A 510 -12.05 45.59 4.56
CA TRP A 510 -12.71 45.20 3.31
C TRP A 510 -13.68 44.03 3.52
N PRO A 511 -14.97 44.15 3.17
CA PRO A 511 -15.90 43.03 3.12
C PRO A 511 -15.42 41.94 2.13
N LEU A 512 -15.59 40.67 2.51
CA LEU A 512 -15.08 39.53 1.76
C LEU A 512 -16.18 38.73 1.07
N TYR A 513 -15.86 38.25 -0.12
CA TYR A 513 -16.75 37.49 -1.02
C TYR A 513 -15.96 36.37 -1.71
N TYR A 514 -16.69 35.44 -2.33
CA TYR A 514 -16.14 34.47 -3.28
C TYR A 514 -16.99 34.45 -4.56
N PHE A 515 -16.48 33.83 -5.63
CA PHE A 515 -17.20 33.71 -6.90
C PHE A 515 -17.83 32.32 -7.06
N ASN A 516 -19.09 32.27 -7.51
CA ASN A 516 -19.84 31.04 -7.71
C ASN A 516 -20.29 30.79 -9.18
N GLY A 517 -20.03 31.74 -10.09
CA GLY A 517 -20.43 31.64 -11.50
C GLY A 517 -21.82 32.21 -11.80
N ASN A 518 -22.03 32.61 -13.06
CA ASN A 518 -23.22 33.41 -13.47
C ASN A 518 -24.27 32.61 -14.26
N GLY A 519 -23.97 31.37 -14.67
CA GLY A 519 -24.90 30.45 -15.36
C GLY A 519 -25.41 30.86 -16.76
N THR A 520 -25.10 32.07 -17.25
CA THR A 520 -25.84 32.72 -18.35
C THR A 520 -24.99 33.22 -19.53
N ASN A 521 -23.68 33.38 -19.38
CA ASN A 521 -22.80 34.04 -20.37
C ASN A 521 -21.80 33.10 -21.09
N GLY A 522 -22.10 31.81 -21.20
CA GLY A 522 -21.25 30.82 -21.91
C GLY A 522 -19.94 30.44 -21.21
N ASP A 523 -19.41 31.29 -20.33
CA ASP A 523 -18.30 31.00 -19.43
C ASP A 523 -18.75 30.10 -18.27
N ALA A 524 -19.06 28.85 -18.62
CA ALA A 524 -19.46 27.78 -17.71
C ALA A 524 -18.25 27.10 -17.05
N SER A 525 -17.06 27.68 -17.19
CA SER A 525 -15.78 27.10 -16.78
C SER A 525 -15.38 27.48 -15.36
N ASP A 526 -15.75 26.60 -14.42
CA ASP A 526 -15.08 26.34 -13.13
C ASP A 526 -15.29 27.36 -11.98
N PRO A 527 -15.73 26.93 -10.78
CA PRO A 527 -15.80 27.77 -9.58
C PRO A 527 -14.40 28.06 -8.99
N ALA A 528 -13.65 28.96 -9.64
CA ALA A 528 -12.43 29.60 -9.15
C ALA A 528 -11.35 28.66 -8.55
N VAL A 529 -11.15 27.49 -9.17
CA VAL A 529 -10.01 26.57 -8.99
C VAL A 529 -8.68 27.33 -8.81
N ARG A 530 -7.79 26.90 -7.91
CA ARG A 530 -6.61 27.66 -7.48
C ARG A 530 -5.74 28.02 -8.70
N GLY A 531 -5.71 29.30 -9.05
CA GLY A 531 -4.97 29.85 -10.21
C GLY A 531 -5.83 30.16 -11.44
N LYS A 532 -7.12 29.80 -11.46
CA LYS A 532 -8.11 30.25 -12.44
C LYS A 532 -8.85 31.49 -11.92
N THR A 533 -8.28 32.67 -12.13
CA THR A 533 -8.86 33.97 -11.77
C THR A 533 -9.97 34.43 -12.74
N GLY A 534 -10.87 33.52 -13.12
CA GLY A 534 -11.87 33.70 -14.19
C GLY A 534 -12.98 34.73 -13.95
N GLY A 535 -13.03 35.38 -12.78
CA GLY A 535 -13.98 36.46 -12.48
C GLY A 535 -13.40 37.88 -12.56
N VAL A 536 -12.13 38.05 -12.95
CA VAL A 536 -11.37 39.28 -12.63
C VAL A 536 -10.88 40.04 -13.86
N SER A 537 -11.37 41.28 -13.99
CA SER A 537 -10.68 42.34 -14.73
C SER A 537 -9.47 42.85 -13.92
N VAL A 538 -8.41 42.06 -13.85
CA VAL A 538 -7.06 42.61 -13.65
C VAL A 538 -6.79 43.49 -14.88
N GLY A 539 -6.75 44.80 -14.65
CA GLY A 539 -7.04 45.78 -15.70
C GLY A 539 -5.82 46.15 -16.52
N SER A 540 -5.94 46.08 -17.85
CA SER A 540 -4.93 46.61 -18.78
C SER A 540 -4.86 48.15 -18.79
N THR A 541 -5.91 48.84 -18.32
CA THR A 541 -5.94 50.29 -18.05
C THR A 541 -6.88 50.62 -16.87
N ALA A 542 -6.70 51.80 -16.26
CA ALA A 542 -7.48 52.26 -15.11
C ALA A 542 -8.97 52.55 -15.40
N THR A 543 -9.41 52.51 -16.67
CA THR A 543 -10.74 52.98 -17.10
C THR A 543 -11.71 51.86 -17.49
N THR A 544 -11.29 50.60 -17.50
CA THR A 544 -12.14 49.45 -17.92
C THR A 544 -12.08 48.24 -16.97
N ALA A 545 -11.40 48.35 -15.84
CA ALA A 545 -11.35 47.29 -14.84
C ALA A 545 -12.66 47.21 -14.04
N GLY A 546 -13.41 46.11 -14.16
CA GLY A 546 -14.65 45.85 -13.41
C GLY A 546 -14.50 45.97 -11.88
N PRO A 547 -15.59 46.03 -11.11
CA PRO A 547 -15.58 46.50 -9.72
C PRO A 547 -15.02 45.50 -8.69
N TRP A 548 -14.65 44.29 -9.10
CA TRP A 548 -14.14 43.23 -8.21
C TRP A 548 -12.60 43.17 -8.21
N ARG A 549 -12.00 42.93 -7.04
CA ARG A 549 -10.54 42.72 -6.87
C ARG A 549 -10.27 41.47 -6.04
N ILE A 550 -9.19 40.77 -6.38
CA ILE A 550 -8.63 39.69 -5.56
C ILE A 550 -8.11 40.31 -4.26
N VAL A 551 -8.30 39.65 -3.11
CA VAL A 551 -7.71 40.09 -1.85
C VAL A 551 -6.30 39.51 -1.71
N PHE A 552 -5.30 40.37 -1.87
CA PHE A 552 -3.90 40.04 -1.69
C PHE A 552 -3.49 40.07 -0.22
N THR A 553 -2.47 39.29 0.15
CA THR A 553 -1.84 39.39 1.49
C THR A 553 -1.28 40.81 1.76
N SER A 554 -0.90 41.52 0.70
CA SER A 554 -0.45 42.91 0.72
C SER A 554 -1.56 43.96 0.61
N THR A 555 -2.85 43.59 0.63
CA THR A 555 -3.97 44.56 0.53
C THR A 555 -3.88 45.59 1.66
N THR A 556 -4.13 46.86 1.34
CA THR A 556 -4.16 47.97 2.30
C THR A 556 -5.45 47.98 3.11
N ILE A 557 -5.49 48.80 4.16
CA ILE A 557 -6.72 49.10 4.90
C ILE A 557 -7.76 49.72 3.94
N ALA A 558 -9.03 49.42 4.17
CA ALA A 558 -10.15 49.99 3.45
C ALA A 558 -10.32 51.50 3.71
N PRO A 559 -10.86 52.28 2.75
CA PRO A 559 -11.12 53.72 2.91
C PRO A 559 -12.25 54.02 3.91
#